data_AF-A0A8T6HM49-F1
#
_entry.id   AF-A0A8T6HM49-F1
#
_cell.length_a   1.000
_cell.length_b   1.000
_cell.length_c   1.000
_cell.angle_alpha   90.00
_cell.angle_beta   90.00
_cell.angle_gamma   90.00
#
_symmetry.space_group_name_H-M   'P 1'
#
loop_
_entity.id
_entity.type
_entity.pdbx_description
1 polymer ?
#
loop_
_entity_poly.entity_id
_entity_poly.type
_entity_poly.pdbx_seq_one_letter_code
_entity_poly.pdbx_strand_id
1 'polypeptide(L)'
;MTVSTTNDGADEPDGSVSVGADAGHGYTVSPAQGSTSVRVLDNDDPLTPNLPEVSLVGYASITEGEHPGFLEFHAELSRASEEDATVRYEVCPGMAEPHLDYSGGYSRVEVYAGRTQGSLIVRVRDDTRREAHEETLSVVLTEAEGAVIAPDEHTATGTIVAND
;
A
#
# COMPACT_ATOMS: atom_id res chain seq x y z
N MET A 1 -38.44 -30.77 -13.72
CA MET A 1 -37.75 -29.65 -14.38
C MET A 1 -36.40 -29.52 -13.73
N THR A 2 -35.33 -29.35 -14.51
CA THR A 2 -33.98 -29.10 -14.01
C THR A 2 -33.44 -27.88 -14.73
N VAL A 3 -32.87 -26.95 -14.00
CA VAL A 3 -32.16 -25.78 -14.54
C VAL A 3 -30.70 -26.01 -14.21
N SER A 4 -29.82 -25.90 -15.20
CA SER A 4 -28.37 -26.03 -15.01
C SER A 4 -27.75 -24.65 -14.83
N THR A 5 -26.69 -24.56 -14.05
CA THR A 5 -25.81 -23.40 -14.00
C THR A 5 -24.70 -23.56 -15.03
N THR A 6 -24.17 -22.45 -15.55
CA THR A 6 -22.95 -22.43 -16.35
C THR A 6 -21.86 -21.86 -15.46
N ASN A 7 -20.76 -22.58 -15.29
CA ASN A 7 -19.57 -22.05 -14.64
C ASN A 7 -18.76 -21.27 -15.69
N ASP A 8 -18.31 -20.08 -15.37
CA ASP A 8 -17.31 -19.39 -16.17
C ASP A 8 -16.12 -18.97 -15.30
N GLY A 9 -15.68 -17.72 -15.40
CA GLY A 9 -14.50 -17.20 -14.71
C GLY A 9 -14.60 -15.70 -14.49
N ALA A 10 -15.80 -15.13 -14.59
CA ALA A 10 -16.06 -13.73 -14.35
C ALA A 10 -16.53 -13.54 -12.91
N ASP A 11 -15.94 -12.57 -12.22
CA ASP A 11 -16.43 -12.13 -10.91
C ASP A 11 -17.81 -11.49 -11.03
N GLU A 12 -18.79 -12.07 -10.35
CA GLU A 12 -20.20 -11.68 -10.39
C GLU A 12 -20.79 -11.64 -8.98
N PRO A 13 -21.76 -10.76 -8.70
CA PRO A 13 -22.45 -10.81 -7.41
C PRO A 13 -23.34 -12.06 -7.30
N ASP A 14 -23.41 -12.63 -6.09
CA ASP A 14 -24.33 -13.71 -5.72
C ASP A 14 -25.75 -13.49 -6.27
N GLY A 15 -26.21 -14.45 -7.07
CA GLY A 15 -27.49 -14.41 -7.77
C GLY A 15 -28.56 -15.36 -7.21
N SER A 16 -29.72 -15.35 -7.86
CA SER A 16 -30.76 -16.35 -7.61
C SER A 16 -31.58 -16.62 -8.86
N VAL A 17 -32.09 -17.85 -8.97
CA VAL A 17 -33.05 -18.28 -9.98
C VAL A 17 -34.36 -18.60 -9.28
N SER A 18 -35.47 -18.03 -9.77
CA SER A 18 -36.81 -18.28 -9.24
C SER A 18 -37.68 -18.98 -10.27
N VAL A 19 -38.47 -19.95 -9.82
CA VAL A 19 -39.49 -20.62 -10.64
C VAL A 19 -40.85 -20.47 -9.98
N GLY A 20 -41.83 -20.03 -10.78
CA GLY A 20 -43.22 -19.88 -10.37
C GLY A 20 -44.14 -20.83 -11.13
N ALA A 21 -45.26 -21.20 -10.50
CA ALA A 21 -46.35 -21.93 -11.14
C ALA A 21 -47.45 -20.95 -11.55
N ASP A 22 -47.82 -20.94 -12.82
CA ASP A 22 -48.92 -20.12 -13.32
C ASP A 22 -50.29 -20.71 -12.94
N ALA A 23 -51.25 -19.81 -12.71
CA ALA A 23 -52.64 -20.19 -12.48
C ALA A 23 -53.25 -20.81 -13.74
N GLY A 24 -54.02 -21.89 -13.56
CA GLY A 24 -54.67 -22.62 -14.65
C GLY A 24 -56.07 -23.11 -14.27
N HIS A 25 -56.69 -23.89 -15.16
CA HIS A 25 -57.99 -24.49 -14.91
C HIS A 25 -57.82 -25.88 -14.26
N GLY A 26 -58.58 -26.15 -13.20
CA GLY A 26 -58.61 -27.46 -12.52
C GLY A 26 -57.71 -27.59 -11.29
N TYR A 27 -56.95 -26.54 -10.92
CA TYR A 27 -56.18 -26.46 -9.68
C TYR A 27 -56.06 -25.00 -9.21
N THR A 28 -55.73 -24.81 -7.93
CA THR A 28 -55.42 -23.50 -7.36
C THR A 28 -53.93 -23.47 -7.01
N VAL A 29 -53.21 -22.46 -7.48
CA VAL A 29 -51.82 -22.23 -7.05
C VAL A 29 -51.84 -21.60 -5.65
N SER A 30 -51.16 -22.22 -4.70
CA SER A 30 -51.03 -21.69 -3.35
C SER A 30 -50.24 -20.38 -3.38
N PRO A 31 -50.76 -19.27 -2.83
CA PRO A 31 -49.99 -18.02 -2.78
C PRO A 31 -48.73 -18.12 -1.90
N ALA A 32 -48.65 -19.11 -1.00
CA ALA A 32 -47.48 -19.34 -0.15
C ALA A 32 -46.43 -20.30 -0.78
N GLN A 33 -46.80 -21.04 -1.82
CA GLN A 33 -45.96 -22.09 -2.43
C GLN A 33 -45.92 -22.01 -3.95
N GLY A 34 -46.46 -20.94 -4.54
CA GLY A 34 -46.55 -20.73 -5.98
C GLY A 34 -45.23 -20.31 -6.62
N SER A 35 -44.18 -20.08 -5.82
CA SER A 35 -42.83 -19.79 -6.29
C SER A 35 -41.79 -20.35 -5.32
N THR A 36 -40.63 -20.71 -5.87
CA THR A 36 -39.44 -21.08 -5.10
C THR A 36 -38.19 -20.51 -5.77
N SER A 37 -37.17 -20.19 -4.98
CA SER A 37 -35.90 -19.69 -5.47
C SER A 37 -34.73 -20.52 -4.98
N VAL A 38 -33.68 -20.57 -5.79
CA VAL A 38 -32.40 -21.20 -5.49
C VAL A 38 -31.31 -20.16 -5.67
N ARG A 39 -30.36 -20.08 -4.73
CA ARG A 39 -29.21 -19.20 -4.84
C ARG A 39 -28.21 -19.78 -5.85
N VAL A 40 -27.64 -18.90 -6.66
CA VAL A 40 -26.49 -19.19 -7.53
C VAL A 40 -25.37 -18.36 -6.97
N LEU A 41 -24.39 -19.01 -6.36
CA LEU A 41 -23.26 -18.32 -5.73
C LEU A 41 -22.15 -18.20 -6.76
N ASP A 42 -21.51 -17.05 -6.82
CA ASP A 42 -20.30 -16.90 -7.60
C ASP A 42 -19.12 -17.55 -6.86
N ASN A 43 -18.16 -18.06 -7.63
CA ASN A 43 -16.94 -18.68 -7.12
C ASN A 43 -15.68 -18.12 -7.79
N ASP A 44 -15.81 -17.02 -8.53
CA ASP A 44 -14.73 -16.40 -9.29
C ASP A 44 -14.34 -15.02 -8.70
N ASP A 45 -14.71 -14.77 -7.44
CA ASP A 45 -14.26 -13.65 -6.61
C ASP A 45 -12.75 -13.38 -6.84
N PRO A 46 -12.35 -12.13 -7.14
CA PRO A 46 -10.96 -11.81 -7.33
C PRO A 46 -10.19 -12.07 -6.04
N LEU A 47 -9.08 -12.78 -6.14
CA LEU A 47 -8.10 -12.85 -5.07
C LEU A 47 -7.63 -11.41 -4.79
N THR A 48 -8.21 -10.76 -3.78
CA THR A 48 -7.62 -9.54 -3.23
C THR A 48 -6.27 -9.95 -2.64
N PRO A 49 -5.14 -9.44 -3.15
CA PRO A 49 -3.85 -9.79 -2.61
C PRO A 49 -3.86 -9.39 -1.13
N ASN A 50 -3.79 -10.39 -0.24
CA ASN A 50 -3.72 -10.18 1.20
C ASN A 50 -2.30 -9.72 1.56
N LEU A 51 -1.87 -8.59 1.00
CA LEU A 51 -0.56 -8.00 1.19
C LEU A 51 -0.57 -7.11 2.43
N PRO A 52 0.55 -7.00 3.17
CA PRO A 52 0.67 -5.99 4.19
C PRO A 52 0.63 -4.58 3.57
N GLU A 53 0.17 -3.62 4.36
CA GLU A 53 0.32 -2.21 4.01
C GLU A 53 1.73 -1.76 4.42
N VAL A 54 2.37 -0.91 3.61
CA VAL A 54 3.64 -0.27 3.95
C VAL A 54 3.43 1.23 4.21
N SER A 55 3.87 1.68 5.37
CA SER A 55 4.00 3.09 5.72
C SER A 55 5.46 3.51 5.76
N LEU A 56 5.69 4.81 5.69
CA LEU A 56 6.99 5.44 5.89
C LEU A 56 6.94 6.19 7.21
N VAL A 57 7.73 5.73 8.17
CA VAL A 57 7.86 6.36 9.47
C VAL A 57 9.24 6.95 9.66
N GLY A 58 9.27 8.06 10.38
CA GLY A 58 10.50 8.73 10.78
C GLY A 58 10.39 10.24 10.68
N TYR A 59 10.89 10.91 11.71
CA TYR A 59 11.32 12.29 11.64
C TYR A 59 12.80 12.27 11.96
N ALA A 60 13.62 12.61 10.97
CA ALA A 60 15.06 12.61 11.12
C ALA A 60 15.54 14.06 11.09
N SER A 61 16.35 14.44 12.08
CA SER A 61 17.08 15.70 12.09
C SER A 61 18.52 15.40 12.40
N ILE A 62 19.44 16.05 11.69
CA ILE A 62 20.87 15.91 11.90
C ILE A 62 21.57 17.24 11.65
N THR A 63 22.59 17.53 12.43
CA THR A 63 23.47 18.67 12.15
C THR A 63 24.56 18.25 11.16
N GLU A 64 24.89 19.12 10.20
CA GLU A 64 25.98 18.87 9.26
C GLU A 64 27.28 18.51 9.98
N GLY A 65 28.06 17.60 9.39
CA GLY A 65 29.31 17.12 9.98
C GLY A 65 29.13 16.16 11.16
N GLU A 66 27.91 15.91 11.66
CA GLU A 66 27.67 14.91 12.70
C GLU A 66 27.87 13.46 12.21
N HIS A 67 28.07 12.56 13.16
CA HIS A 67 28.29 11.14 12.89
C HIS A 67 27.31 10.23 13.65
N PRO A 68 26.63 9.30 12.95
CA PRO A 68 26.78 9.03 11.51
C PRO A 68 26.01 10.04 10.64
N GLY A 69 26.66 10.59 9.60
CA GLY A 69 26.16 11.69 8.76
C GLY A 69 25.06 11.29 7.78
N PHE A 70 23.92 10.83 8.29
CA PHE A 70 22.74 10.49 7.50
C PHE A 70 21.44 10.67 8.27
N LEU A 71 20.38 10.94 7.53
CA LEU A 71 19.00 10.83 8.00
C LEU A 71 18.56 9.37 7.81
N GLU A 72 17.97 8.77 8.84
CA GLU A 72 17.40 7.43 8.79
C GLU A 72 15.87 7.49 8.85
N PHE A 73 15.24 6.75 7.95
CA PHE A 73 13.79 6.53 7.92
C PHE A 73 13.53 5.02 7.85
N HIS A 74 12.30 4.61 8.15
CA HIS A 74 11.92 3.21 8.09
C HIS A 74 10.65 3.02 7.28
N ALA A 75 10.69 2.07 6.36
CA ALA A 75 9.49 1.51 5.76
C ALA A 75 8.95 0.44 6.71
N GLU A 76 7.69 0.58 7.14
CA GLU A 76 7.01 -0.27 8.11
C GLU A 76 5.86 -1.03 7.46
N LEU A 77 5.92 -2.36 7.50
CA LEU A 77 4.81 -3.22 7.11
C LEU A 77 3.83 -3.37 8.28
N SER A 78 2.53 -3.29 7.99
CA SER A 78 1.45 -3.48 8.98
C SER A 78 1.42 -4.87 9.61
N ARG A 79 2.06 -5.85 8.95
CA ARG A 79 2.39 -7.17 9.47
C ARG A 79 3.55 -7.78 8.68
N ALA A 80 4.19 -8.81 9.23
CA ALA A 80 5.22 -9.54 8.50
C ALA A 80 4.63 -10.22 7.25
N SER A 81 5.38 -10.16 6.15
CA SER A 81 5.09 -10.92 4.92
C SER A 81 5.81 -12.26 4.93
N GLU A 82 5.27 -13.26 4.23
CA GLU A 82 5.96 -14.53 3.97
C GLU A 82 6.97 -14.43 2.81
N GLU A 83 6.89 -13.34 2.04
CA GLU A 83 7.76 -13.03 0.91
C GLU A 83 8.47 -11.69 1.13
N ASP A 84 9.59 -11.48 0.44
CA ASP A 84 10.31 -10.20 0.48
C ASP A 84 9.44 -9.10 -0.16
N ALA A 85 9.36 -7.94 0.50
CA ALA A 85 8.70 -6.76 -0.06
C ALA A 85 9.75 -5.76 -0.54
N THR A 86 9.61 -5.27 -1.77
CA THR A 86 10.46 -4.22 -2.34
C THR A 86 9.67 -2.94 -2.45
N VAL A 87 10.15 -1.87 -1.83
CA VAL A 87 9.49 -0.56 -1.83
C VAL A 87 10.43 0.48 -2.39
N ARG A 88 9.99 1.20 -3.41
CA ARG A 88 10.74 2.30 -4.01
C ARG A 88 10.35 3.61 -3.36
N TYR A 89 11.34 4.50 -3.29
CA TYR A 89 11.14 5.84 -2.76
C TYR A 89 11.90 6.87 -3.58
N GLU A 90 11.41 8.10 -3.48
CA GLU A 90 12.02 9.30 -4.03
C GLU A 90 12.29 10.29 -2.90
N VAL A 91 13.41 11.01 -2.98
CA VAL A 91 13.73 12.14 -2.11
C VAL A 91 13.45 13.42 -2.89
N CYS A 92 12.42 14.14 -2.45
CA CYS A 92 12.05 15.42 -3.01
C CYS A 92 12.79 16.55 -2.26
N PRO A 93 13.47 17.45 -2.97
CA PRO A 93 14.12 18.60 -2.34
C PRO A 93 13.07 19.53 -1.71
N GLY A 94 13.38 20.05 -0.53
CA GLY A 94 12.69 21.18 0.06
C GLY A 94 13.61 22.40 -0.03
N MET A 95 14.10 22.85 1.12
CA MET A 95 15.17 23.86 1.19
C MET A 95 16.55 23.23 1.02
N ALA A 96 16.71 21.96 1.39
CA ALA A 96 17.95 21.23 1.16
C ALA A 96 18.10 20.95 -0.35
N GLU A 97 19.22 21.38 -0.92
CA GLU A 97 19.66 21.20 -2.28
C GLU A 97 20.38 19.86 -2.50
N PRO A 98 19.95 19.07 -3.51
CA PRO A 98 20.62 17.81 -3.84
C PRO A 98 22.05 18.06 -4.32
N HIS A 99 22.96 17.19 -3.91
CA HIS A 99 24.40 17.28 -4.11
C HIS A 99 25.11 18.39 -3.33
N LEU A 100 24.39 19.32 -2.70
CA LEU A 100 24.99 20.25 -1.75
C LEU A 100 24.89 19.67 -0.34
N ASP A 101 23.66 19.55 0.19
CA ASP A 101 23.40 19.25 1.61
C ASP A 101 23.14 17.75 1.82
N TYR A 102 22.74 17.04 0.75
CA TYR A 102 22.58 15.60 0.77
C TYR A 102 22.96 14.95 -0.55
N SER A 103 23.14 13.62 -0.50
CA SER A 103 23.38 12.80 -1.69
C SER A 103 22.36 11.67 -1.78
N GLY A 104 21.94 11.37 -3.01
CA GLY A 104 20.84 10.44 -3.29
C GLY A 104 19.73 11.14 -4.06
N GLY A 105 18.52 10.59 -4.01
CA GLY A 105 17.36 11.11 -4.74
C GLY A 105 16.30 10.04 -5.00
N TYR A 106 16.72 8.79 -5.14
CA TYR A 106 15.83 7.65 -5.31
C TYR A 106 16.57 6.37 -4.94
N SER A 107 15.87 5.40 -4.37
CA SER A 107 16.39 4.05 -4.17
C SER A 107 15.24 3.09 -3.90
N ARG A 108 15.57 1.87 -3.49
CA ARG A 108 14.62 0.89 -2.96
C ARG A 108 15.04 0.47 -1.57
N VAL A 109 14.04 0.13 -0.75
CA VAL A 109 14.19 -0.57 0.50
C VAL A 109 13.60 -1.97 0.34
N GLU A 110 14.28 -2.95 0.91
CA GLU A 110 13.87 -4.36 0.90
C GLU A 110 13.50 -4.75 2.33
N VAL A 111 12.27 -5.21 2.53
CA VAL A 111 11.80 -5.77 3.79
C VAL A 111 11.77 -7.28 3.61
N TYR A 112 12.76 -7.96 4.19
CA TYR A 112 12.88 -9.41 4.08
C TYR A 112 11.69 -10.14 4.72
N ALA A 113 11.34 -11.29 4.15
CA ALA A 113 10.32 -12.19 4.68
C ALA A 113 10.47 -12.41 6.20
N GLY A 114 9.34 -12.36 6.90
CA GLY A 114 9.26 -12.46 8.36
C GLY A 114 9.65 -11.18 9.12
N ARG A 115 10.10 -10.11 8.43
CA ARG A 115 10.33 -8.79 9.03
C ARG A 115 9.18 -7.84 8.73
N THR A 116 9.14 -6.78 9.52
CA THR A 116 8.17 -5.68 9.38
C THR A 116 8.84 -4.35 9.05
N GLN A 117 10.17 -4.28 9.02
CA GLN A 117 10.89 -3.03 8.87
C GLN A 117 12.05 -3.17 7.89
N GLY A 118 12.23 -2.14 7.07
CA GLY A 118 13.43 -1.90 6.27
C GLY A 118 13.93 -0.48 6.48
N SER A 119 15.25 -0.30 6.58
CA SER A 119 15.87 1.02 6.76
C SER A 119 16.15 1.70 5.43
N LEU A 120 15.90 3.00 5.43
CA LEU A 120 16.15 3.94 4.35
C LEU A 120 17.12 5.00 4.86
N ILE A 121 18.20 5.25 4.14
CA ILE A 121 19.20 6.25 4.52
C ILE A 121 19.34 7.33 3.46
N VAL A 122 19.36 8.58 3.89
CA VAL A 122 19.73 9.73 3.06
C VAL A 122 21.01 10.31 3.64
N ARG A 123 22.10 10.27 2.86
CA ARG A 123 23.41 10.73 3.33
C ARG A 123 23.44 12.25 3.33
N VAL A 124 23.76 12.84 4.48
CA VAL A 124 23.98 14.27 4.63
C VAL A 124 25.42 14.58 4.27
N ARG A 125 25.62 15.69 3.58
CA ARG A 125 26.92 16.23 3.23
C ARG A 125 27.20 17.38 4.18
N ASP A 126 28.46 17.54 4.51
CA ASP A 126 28.97 18.64 5.32
C ASP A 126 29.67 19.58 4.35
N ASP A 127 29.36 20.88 4.42
CA ASP A 127 30.04 21.88 3.61
C ASP A 127 30.47 23.14 4.39
N THR A 128 30.65 24.26 3.70
CA THR A 128 31.20 25.50 4.27
C THR A 128 30.37 26.73 3.91
N ARG A 129 29.21 26.53 3.28
CA ARG A 129 28.30 27.59 2.89
C ARG A 129 27.42 27.93 4.07
N ARG A 130 27.43 29.22 4.40
CA ARG A 130 26.60 29.73 5.47
C ARG A 130 25.13 29.70 5.13
N GLU A 131 24.42 28.79 5.78
CA GLU A 131 22.97 28.70 5.75
C GLU A 131 22.36 29.29 7.00
N ALA A 132 21.42 30.22 6.80
CA ALA A 132 20.83 30.97 7.92
C ALA A 132 19.70 30.22 8.64
N HIS A 133 19.30 29.04 8.14
CA HIS A 133 18.09 28.34 8.57
C HIS A 133 18.24 26.83 8.44
N GLU A 134 17.37 26.11 9.14
CA GLU A 134 17.20 24.67 8.97
C GLU A 134 16.66 24.38 7.57
N GLU A 135 17.25 23.38 6.93
CA GLU A 135 16.88 22.96 5.60
C GLU A 135 16.07 21.67 5.67
N THR A 136 15.12 21.51 4.75
CA THR A 136 14.21 20.36 4.77
C THR A 136 14.24 19.63 3.44
N LEU A 137 14.00 18.32 3.51
CA LEU A 137 13.72 17.44 2.38
C LEU A 137 12.56 16.51 2.74
N SER A 138 11.90 15.96 1.73
CA SER A 138 10.83 14.98 1.92
C SER A 138 11.18 13.67 1.24
N VAL A 139 10.82 12.56 1.86
CA VAL A 139 10.93 11.21 1.27
C VAL A 139 9.51 10.72 1.01
N VAL A 140 9.28 10.15 -0.17
CA VAL A 140 7.97 9.68 -0.64
C VAL A 140 8.09 8.26 -1.15
N LEU A 141 7.23 7.34 -0.68
CA LEU A 141 7.11 6.01 -1.27
C LEU A 141 6.37 6.10 -2.60
N THR A 142 6.93 5.52 -3.67
CA THR A 142 6.41 5.68 -5.04
C THR A 142 5.88 4.39 -5.66
N GLU A 143 6.41 3.24 -5.26
CA GLU A 143 6.01 1.93 -5.77
C GLU A 143 6.29 0.86 -4.71
N ALA A 144 5.44 -0.17 -4.60
CA ALA A 144 5.66 -1.31 -3.74
C ALA A 144 5.30 -2.62 -4.45
N GLU A 145 6.16 -3.62 -4.29
CA GLU A 145 5.96 -5.01 -4.71
C GLU A 145 6.01 -5.89 -3.47
N GLY A 146 5.05 -6.81 -3.30
CA GLY A 146 4.89 -7.60 -2.08
C GLY A 146 4.27 -6.84 -0.89
N ALA A 147 3.85 -5.59 -1.10
CA ALA A 147 3.11 -4.75 -0.15
C ALA A 147 2.22 -3.74 -0.89
N VAL A 148 1.29 -3.10 -0.17
CA VAL A 148 0.47 -1.98 -0.68
C VAL A 148 0.85 -0.70 0.05
N ILE A 149 1.07 0.41 -0.64
CA ILE A 149 1.42 1.68 0.02
C ILE A 149 0.22 2.22 0.81
N ALA A 150 0.45 2.58 2.08
CA ALA A 150 -0.55 3.22 2.92
C ALA A 150 -0.95 4.60 2.37
N PRO A 151 -2.25 4.90 2.21
CA PRO A 151 -2.70 6.13 1.53
C PRO A 151 -2.31 7.41 2.27
N ASP A 152 -2.22 7.38 3.60
CA ASP A 152 -2.00 8.58 4.42
C ASP A 152 -0.59 8.66 5.04
N GLU A 153 0.19 7.58 5.00
CA GLU A 153 1.47 7.46 5.70
C GLU A 153 2.60 7.02 4.77
N HIS A 154 2.72 7.65 3.60
CA HIS A 154 3.73 7.32 2.58
C HIS A 154 4.78 8.43 2.38
N THR A 155 4.78 9.43 3.26
CA THR A 155 5.71 10.56 3.21
C THR A 155 6.33 10.83 4.57
N ALA A 156 7.61 11.23 4.57
CA ALA A 156 8.33 11.63 5.77
C ALA A 156 9.21 12.86 5.48
N THR A 157 9.44 13.69 6.48
CA THR A 157 10.28 14.89 6.37
C THR A 157 11.59 14.70 7.12
N GLY A 158 12.69 15.10 6.50
CA GLY A 158 14.01 15.20 7.10
C GLY A 158 14.45 16.66 7.22
N THR A 159 15.17 16.96 8.30
CA THR A 159 15.74 18.30 8.57
C THR A 159 17.27 18.21 8.64
N ILE A 160 17.96 19.12 7.99
CA ILE A 160 19.41 19.30 8.05
C ILE A 160 19.67 20.65 8.74
N VAL A 161 20.48 20.64 9.79
CA VAL A 161 20.86 21.85 10.53
C VAL A 161 22.30 22.21 10.20
N ALA A 162 22.51 23.39 9.65
CA ALA A 162 23.84 23.89 9.30
C ALA A 162 24.76 24.04 10.53
N ASN A 163 26.07 23.86 10.34
CA ASN A 163 27.06 23.87 11.43
C ASN A 163 28.01 25.09 11.46
N ASP A 164 27.86 26.08 10.58
CA ASP A 164 28.81 27.19 10.37
C ASP A 164 28.31 28.63 10.66
#